data_AF-A0A2N5SPV0-F1
#
_entry.id   AF-A0A2N5SPV0-F1
#
_cell.length_a   1.000
_cell.length_b   1.000
_cell.length_c   1.000
_cell.angle_alpha   90.00
_cell.angle_beta   90.00
_cell.angle_gamma   90.00
#
_symmetry.space_group_name_H-M   'P 1'
#
loop_
_entity.id
_entity.type
_entity.pdbx_description
1 polymer ?
#
loop_
_entity_poly.entity_id
_entity_poly.type
_entity_poly.pdbx_seq_one_letter_code
_entity_poly.pdbx_strand_id
1 'polypeptide(L)'
;MGVAPNVTLGMYLSGSAEDDGAPFDSMIMAMLHAHKDGADIIPASVGGPGSWGQGKEFLTVVNNLAEKKGTIIIIAAGDDVAEGLFYFGRPASAMNAISVGSVEAQAVITGKFKASNGKELMIYQTSTFNLSGEYPIYITANSTDVTNDACDELPKHTPNLTNYIVLVRRGTCLIEDKANNLAAKGAKHVLFYMAKKDKAGFKVSFPPTKHFYRNSPEGGFPSNFSHGPSYDLRRSLQPMLAGVGSNVVSNFPMNDAGHGSLRGTSMAAPQVWYSLRQDLNPISSNQSATVQINPQKFSVKPGSSQVVKVSFLSPNKLEPRCLAVYSGFIVMTANAECESHNLPYYGILGLLKGQV
;
A
#
# COMPACT_ATOMS: atom_id res chain seq x y z
N MET A 1 10.14 12.73 -8.46
CA MET A 1 11.33 12.02 -8.97
C MET A 1 11.34 10.64 -8.37
N GLY A 2 11.66 9.59 -9.15
CA GLY A 2 11.79 8.23 -8.65
C GLY A 2 13.03 8.06 -7.76
N VAL A 3 13.08 6.97 -7.01
CA VAL A 3 14.11 6.73 -5.99
C VAL A 3 15.52 6.57 -6.58
N ALA A 4 15.66 6.05 -7.81
CA ALA A 4 16.84 6.33 -8.62
C ALA A 4 16.44 6.81 -10.03
N PRO A 5 16.69 8.09 -10.34
CA PRO A 5 16.29 8.68 -11.61
C PRO A 5 17.25 8.35 -12.77
N ASN A 6 18.45 7.84 -12.49
CA ASN A 6 19.51 7.63 -13.49
C ASN A 6 19.72 6.15 -13.86
N VAL A 7 18.76 5.28 -13.54
CA VAL A 7 18.82 3.85 -13.91
C VAL A 7 18.26 3.63 -15.30
N THR A 8 18.67 2.53 -15.93
CA THR A 8 18.03 2.03 -17.15
C THR A 8 16.86 1.13 -16.76
N LEU A 9 15.69 1.33 -17.38
CA LEU A 9 14.49 0.55 -17.08
C LEU A 9 14.25 -0.49 -18.17
N GLY A 10 14.14 -1.77 -17.77
CA GLY A 10 13.57 -2.83 -18.59
C GLY A 10 12.11 -3.04 -18.20
N MET A 11 11.20 -3.06 -19.18
CA MET A 11 9.76 -3.26 -18.95
C MET A 11 9.33 -4.59 -19.57
N TYR A 12 8.84 -5.51 -18.73
CA TYR A 12 8.43 -6.86 -19.13
C TYR A 12 6.97 -7.05 -18.78
N LEU A 13 6.11 -7.04 -19.81
CA LEU A 13 4.67 -7.21 -19.63
C LEU A 13 4.34 -8.70 -19.42
N SER A 14 3.63 -9.02 -18.34
CA SER A 14 3.31 -10.40 -17.94
C SER A 14 1.83 -10.77 -18.04
N GLY A 15 0.97 -9.86 -18.55
CA GLY A 15 -0.46 -10.10 -18.74
C GLY A 15 -1.07 -9.15 -19.77
N SER A 16 -2.30 -9.42 -20.20
CA SER A 16 -3.04 -8.62 -21.18
C SER A 16 -4.36 -8.11 -20.59
N ALA A 17 -5.01 -7.15 -21.27
CA ALA A 17 -6.33 -6.65 -20.88
C ALA A 17 -7.48 -7.63 -21.19
N GLU A 18 -7.21 -8.65 -21.99
CA GLU A 18 -8.20 -9.66 -22.42
C GLU A 18 -8.22 -10.88 -21.48
N ASP A 19 -7.18 -11.04 -20.67
CA ASP A 19 -7.05 -12.12 -19.68
C ASP A 19 -7.54 -11.69 -18.30
N ASP A 20 -8.11 -12.62 -17.53
CA ASP A 20 -8.48 -12.42 -16.12
C ASP A 20 -7.24 -12.48 -15.21
N GLY A 21 -6.33 -11.53 -15.42
CA GLY A 21 -5.04 -11.41 -14.76
C GLY A 21 -3.86 -12.00 -15.54
N ALA A 22 -2.67 -11.89 -14.95
CA ALA A 22 -1.44 -12.41 -15.52
C ALA A 22 -1.25 -13.90 -15.15
N PRO A 23 -1.09 -14.82 -16.11
CA PRO A 23 -0.82 -16.21 -15.78
C PRO A 23 0.62 -16.40 -15.26
N PHE A 24 0.82 -17.37 -14.37
CA PHE A 24 2.09 -17.54 -13.65
C PHE A 24 3.29 -17.86 -14.58
N ASP A 25 3.05 -18.53 -15.70
CA ASP A 25 4.07 -18.81 -16.71
C ASP A 25 4.61 -17.52 -17.35
N SER A 26 3.73 -16.56 -17.65
CA SER A 26 4.06 -15.25 -18.21
C SER A 26 4.86 -14.42 -17.21
N MET A 27 4.52 -14.49 -15.92
CA MET A 27 5.31 -13.87 -14.84
C MET A 27 6.70 -14.50 -14.72
N ILE A 28 6.80 -15.84 -14.77
CA ILE A 28 8.07 -16.57 -14.75
C ILE A 28 8.93 -16.16 -15.94
N MET A 29 8.36 -16.14 -17.14
CA MET A 29 9.06 -15.75 -18.36
C MET A 29 9.58 -14.31 -18.27
N ALA A 30 8.76 -13.36 -17.80
CA ALA A 30 9.17 -11.97 -17.60
C ALA A 30 10.39 -11.86 -16.65
N MET A 31 10.38 -12.58 -15.52
CA MET A 31 11.50 -12.58 -14.58
C MET A 31 12.77 -13.22 -15.16
N LEU A 32 12.63 -14.31 -15.92
CA LEU A 32 13.76 -14.97 -16.59
C LEU A 32 14.36 -14.09 -17.70
N HIS A 33 13.52 -13.39 -18.47
CA HIS A 33 13.97 -12.43 -19.48
C HIS A 33 14.69 -11.25 -18.84
N ALA A 34 14.13 -10.66 -17.79
CA ALA A 34 14.78 -9.58 -17.05
C ALA A 34 16.18 -9.98 -16.54
N HIS A 35 16.31 -11.17 -15.95
CA HIS A 35 17.61 -11.69 -15.53
C HIS A 35 18.57 -11.89 -16.72
N LYS A 36 18.08 -12.49 -17.82
CA LYS A 36 18.89 -12.77 -19.02
C LYS A 36 19.41 -11.48 -19.67
N ASP A 37 18.61 -10.43 -19.65
CA ASP A 37 18.95 -9.12 -20.21
C ASP A 37 19.86 -8.29 -19.26
N GLY A 38 20.23 -8.87 -18.11
CA GLY A 38 21.20 -8.30 -17.18
C GLY A 38 20.61 -7.35 -16.14
N ALA A 39 19.33 -7.47 -15.79
CA ALA A 39 18.73 -6.66 -14.74
C ALA A 39 19.38 -6.93 -13.37
N ASP A 40 19.89 -5.88 -12.74
CA ASP A 40 20.44 -5.95 -11.37
C ASP A 40 19.35 -6.23 -10.32
N ILE A 41 18.17 -5.65 -10.53
CA ILE A 41 17.03 -5.69 -9.61
C ILE A 41 15.75 -5.93 -10.41
N ILE A 42 14.91 -6.85 -9.92
CA ILE A 42 13.58 -7.13 -10.49
C ILE A 42 12.50 -6.76 -9.45
N PRO A 43 11.99 -5.53 -9.48
CA PRO A 43 10.79 -5.17 -8.71
C PRO A 43 9.54 -5.72 -9.41
N ALA A 44 8.65 -6.36 -8.65
CA ALA A 44 7.46 -7.00 -9.17
C ALA A 44 6.24 -6.72 -8.29
N SER A 45 5.19 -6.15 -8.89
CA SER A 45 3.90 -5.89 -8.24
C SER A 45 2.86 -6.86 -8.79
N VAL A 46 3.12 -8.15 -8.61
CA VAL A 46 2.31 -9.25 -9.13
C VAL A 46 2.20 -10.32 -8.06
N GLY A 47 1.08 -11.04 -8.06
CA GLY A 47 0.91 -12.16 -7.17
C GLY A 47 -0.43 -12.85 -7.30
N GLY A 48 -0.61 -13.89 -6.50
CA GLY A 48 -1.85 -14.64 -6.41
C GLY A 48 -1.91 -15.48 -5.13
N PRO A 49 -3.02 -16.20 -4.91
CA PRO A 49 -3.27 -16.91 -3.67
C PRO A 49 -2.26 -18.04 -3.44
N GLY A 50 -1.86 -18.22 -2.19
CA GLY A 50 -1.02 -19.32 -1.73
C GLY A 50 0.28 -18.84 -1.10
N SER A 51 0.45 -19.18 0.18
CA SER A 51 1.45 -18.57 1.06
C SER A 51 2.53 -19.53 1.56
N TRP A 52 2.73 -20.66 0.89
CA TRP A 52 3.87 -21.52 1.20
C TRP A 52 5.16 -20.86 0.69
N GLY A 53 6.27 -20.94 1.43
CA GLY A 53 7.54 -20.35 1.00
C GLY A 53 8.34 -21.21 0.03
N GLN A 54 7.92 -22.46 -0.18
CA GLN A 54 8.47 -23.40 -1.14
C GLN A 54 7.36 -24.21 -1.82
N GLY A 55 7.65 -24.72 -3.01
CA GLY A 55 6.73 -25.54 -3.82
C GLY A 55 6.09 -24.76 -4.97
N LYS A 56 5.65 -25.49 -6.00
CA LYS A 56 5.22 -24.97 -7.32
C LYS A 56 6.33 -24.24 -8.09
N GLU A 57 6.22 -24.27 -9.40
CA GLU A 57 7.21 -23.85 -10.39
C GLU A 57 7.63 -22.38 -10.19
N PHE A 58 6.67 -21.52 -9.85
CA PHE A 58 6.91 -20.09 -9.70
C PHE A 58 7.84 -19.73 -8.54
N LEU A 59 7.61 -20.28 -7.34
CA LEU A 59 8.47 -20.03 -6.18
C LEU A 59 9.85 -20.65 -6.36
N THR A 60 9.94 -21.81 -7.03
CA THR A 60 11.23 -22.43 -7.38
C THR A 60 12.06 -21.53 -8.28
N VAL A 61 11.47 -20.91 -9.30
CA VAL A 61 12.18 -19.97 -10.18
C VAL A 61 12.68 -18.75 -9.40
N VAL A 62 11.79 -18.10 -8.63
CA VAL A 62 12.14 -16.91 -7.84
C VAL A 62 13.26 -17.22 -6.84
N ASN A 63 13.13 -18.30 -6.07
CA ASN A 63 14.15 -18.68 -5.10
C ASN A 63 15.50 -19.01 -5.76
N ASN A 64 15.50 -19.68 -6.92
CA ASN A 64 16.73 -20.02 -7.64
C ASN A 64 17.40 -18.78 -8.27
N LEU A 65 16.62 -17.85 -8.85
CA LEU A 65 17.16 -16.61 -9.40
C LEU A 65 17.84 -15.79 -8.30
N ALA A 66 17.20 -15.68 -7.13
CA ALA A 66 17.79 -14.94 -6.02
C ALA A 66 19.02 -15.63 -5.43
N GLU A 67 18.92 -16.91 -5.03
CA GLU A 67 19.99 -17.59 -4.30
C GLU A 67 21.15 -18.05 -5.19
N LYS A 68 20.84 -18.61 -6.38
CA LYS A 68 21.86 -19.23 -7.24
C LYS A 68 22.42 -18.29 -8.29
N LYS A 69 21.67 -17.24 -8.66
CA LYS A 69 22.08 -16.26 -9.67
C LYS A 69 22.33 -14.87 -9.08
N GLY A 70 22.07 -14.66 -7.79
CA GLY A 70 22.32 -13.39 -7.11
C GLY A 70 21.40 -12.25 -7.55
N THR A 71 20.25 -12.56 -8.17
CA THR A 71 19.30 -11.54 -8.63
C THR A 71 18.50 -10.99 -7.47
N ILE A 72 18.49 -9.67 -7.27
CA ILE A 72 17.67 -9.06 -6.22
C ILE A 72 16.23 -8.97 -6.72
N ILE A 73 15.32 -9.72 -6.07
CA ILE A 73 13.90 -9.74 -6.43
C ILE A 73 13.09 -9.11 -5.29
N ILE A 74 12.29 -8.09 -5.61
CA ILE A 74 11.50 -7.33 -4.64
C ILE A 74 10.03 -7.43 -5.02
N ILE A 75 9.17 -7.89 -4.10
CA ILE A 75 7.79 -8.27 -4.42
C ILE A 75 6.82 -7.59 -3.44
N ALA A 76 5.73 -7.05 -3.95
CA ALA A 76 4.63 -6.53 -3.13
C ALA A 76 3.97 -7.65 -2.30
N ALA A 77 3.70 -7.39 -1.02
CA ALA A 77 3.12 -8.38 -0.10
C ALA A 77 1.67 -8.80 -0.45
N GLY A 78 0.91 -7.91 -1.09
CA GLY A 78 -0.52 -8.08 -1.35
C GLY A 78 -1.40 -7.27 -0.39
N ASP A 79 -2.63 -7.00 -0.81
CA ASP A 79 -3.55 -6.05 -0.16
C ASP A 79 -4.86 -6.72 0.38
N ASP A 80 -4.95 -8.06 0.29
CA ASP A 80 -6.17 -8.85 0.52
C ASP A 80 -6.40 -9.26 1.98
N VAL A 81 -6.69 -8.31 2.87
CA VAL A 81 -6.90 -8.57 4.32
C VAL A 81 -8.18 -9.34 4.65
N ALA A 82 -9.18 -9.28 3.76
CA ALA A 82 -10.51 -9.83 4.01
C ALA A 82 -10.51 -11.36 4.15
N GLU A 83 -9.50 -12.01 3.59
CA GLU A 83 -9.33 -13.47 3.56
C GLU A 83 -8.63 -14.02 4.82
N GLY A 84 -8.26 -13.15 5.76
CA GLY A 84 -7.71 -13.49 7.07
C GLY A 84 -6.21 -13.24 7.22
N LEU A 85 -5.73 -13.32 8.48
CA LEU A 85 -4.37 -12.93 8.88
C LEU A 85 -3.25 -13.65 8.11
N PHE A 86 -3.50 -14.85 7.61
CA PHE A 86 -2.49 -15.68 6.94
C PHE A 86 -2.57 -15.63 5.41
N TYR A 87 -3.42 -14.78 4.83
CA TYR A 87 -3.64 -14.75 3.37
C TYR A 87 -2.53 -14.02 2.59
N PHE A 88 -1.27 -14.30 2.92
CA PHE A 88 -0.11 -13.71 2.26
C PHE A 88 0.15 -14.37 0.89
N GLY A 89 0.46 -13.59 -0.15
CA GLY A 89 0.50 -14.09 -1.53
C GLY A 89 1.83 -14.70 -1.98
N ARG A 90 1.80 -15.45 -3.08
CA ARG A 90 2.99 -15.78 -3.90
C ARG A 90 3.08 -14.82 -5.09
N PRO A 91 4.27 -14.46 -5.58
CA PRO A 91 5.58 -14.97 -5.20
C PRO A 91 6.18 -14.29 -3.97
N ALA A 92 5.48 -13.35 -3.32
CA ALA A 92 5.99 -12.63 -2.17
C ALA A 92 6.45 -13.55 -1.04
N SER A 93 5.83 -14.73 -0.89
CA SER A 93 6.22 -15.76 0.08
C SER A 93 7.56 -16.45 -0.20
N ALA A 94 8.20 -16.22 -1.35
CA ALA A 94 9.47 -16.84 -1.71
C ALA A 94 10.56 -16.53 -0.67
N MET A 95 11.23 -17.57 -0.17
CA MET A 95 12.23 -17.46 0.90
C MET A 95 13.40 -16.52 0.58
N ASN A 96 13.80 -16.44 -0.69
CA ASN A 96 14.98 -15.68 -1.12
C ASN A 96 14.62 -14.36 -1.82
N ALA A 97 13.35 -13.97 -1.84
CA ALA A 97 12.90 -12.67 -2.34
C ALA A 97 12.59 -11.72 -1.19
N ILE A 98 12.65 -10.41 -1.46
CA ILE A 98 12.33 -9.37 -0.50
C ILE A 98 10.86 -9.00 -0.66
N SER A 99 10.02 -9.32 0.32
CA SER A 99 8.63 -8.88 0.33
C SER A 99 8.45 -7.53 1.02
N VAL A 100 7.53 -6.74 0.48
CA VAL A 100 7.33 -5.35 0.90
C VAL A 100 5.88 -5.09 1.30
N GLY A 101 5.69 -4.73 2.56
CA GLY A 101 4.44 -4.20 3.11
C GLY A 101 4.28 -2.69 2.84
N SER A 102 3.11 -2.15 3.17
CA SER A 102 2.78 -0.73 2.97
C SER A 102 2.67 0.02 4.29
N VAL A 103 3.27 1.21 4.35
CA VAL A 103 2.98 2.25 5.35
C VAL A 103 2.35 3.47 4.71
N GLU A 104 1.61 4.22 5.52
CA GLU A 104 0.97 5.46 5.14
C GLU A 104 1.99 6.59 4.96
N ALA A 105 1.87 7.34 3.85
CA ALA A 105 2.70 8.52 3.61
C ALA A 105 2.47 9.59 4.70
N GLN A 106 3.55 10.23 5.15
CA GLN A 106 3.47 11.30 6.15
C GLN A 106 2.74 12.55 5.64
N ALA A 107 2.71 12.76 4.32
CA ALA A 107 2.01 13.87 3.70
C ALA A 107 1.23 13.39 2.48
N VAL A 108 0.05 13.99 2.29
CA VAL A 108 -0.80 13.79 1.11
C VAL A 108 -0.80 15.04 0.25
N ILE A 109 -0.75 14.85 -1.07
CA ILE A 109 -0.98 15.92 -2.04
C ILE A 109 -2.48 16.12 -2.17
N THR A 110 -2.94 17.33 -1.90
CA THR A 110 -4.37 17.64 -1.89
C THR A 110 -4.63 19.00 -2.53
N GLY A 111 -5.77 19.11 -3.21
CA GLY A 111 -6.36 20.40 -3.58
C GLY A 111 -7.26 20.90 -2.46
N LYS A 112 -7.60 22.19 -2.48
CA LYS A 112 -8.61 22.75 -1.58
C LYS A 112 -9.60 23.59 -2.36
N PHE A 113 -10.81 23.70 -1.84
CA PHE A 113 -11.78 24.69 -2.28
C PHE A 113 -12.49 25.30 -1.08
N LYS A 114 -12.97 26.52 -1.25
CA LYS A 114 -13.71 27.24 -0.22
C LYS A 114 -15.20 27.19 -0.54
N ALA A 115 -15.99 26.68 0.38
CA ALA A 115 -17.44 26.72 0.29
C ALA A 115 -17.96 28.15 0.59
N SER A 116 -19.14 28.50 0.07
CA SER A 116 -19.76 29.83 0.28
C SER A 116 -20.08 30.13 1.75
N ASN A 117 -20.16 29.11 2.60
CA ASN A 117 -20.28 29.26 4.06
C ASN A 117 -18.94 29.58 4.76
N GLY A 118 -17.87 29.81 3.99
CA GLY A 118 -16.53 30.11 4.49
C GLY A 118 -15.70 28.89 4.88
N LYS A 119 -16.26 27.67 4.91
CA LYS A 119 -15.51 26.45 5.23
C LYS A 119 -14.56 26.10 4.08
N GLU A 120 -13.29 25.88 4.40
CA GLU A 120 -12.36 25.24 3.47
C GLU A 120 -12.54 23.72 3.52
N LEU A 121 -12.61 23.10 2.34
CA LEU A 121 -12.77 21.67 2.15
C LEU A 121 -11.63 21.15 1.27
N MET A 122 -11.24 19.90 1.54
CA MET A 122 -10.10 19.27 0.90
C MET A 122 -10.56 18.32 -0.20
N ILE A 123 -9.82 18.30 -1.30
CA ILE A 123 -9.97 17.36 -2.41
C ILE A 123 -8.78 16.42 -2.36
N TYR A 124 -9.06 15.14 -2.10
CA TYR A 124 -8.06 14.07 -2.09
C TYR A 124 -7.87 13.53 -3.51
N GLN A 125 -7.31 14.37 -4.38
CA GLN A 125 -6.98 14.03 -5.76
C GLN A 125 -5.68 14.72 -6.16
N THR A 126 -4.84 14.03 -6.92
CA THR A 126 -3.58 14.57 -7.45
C THR A 126 -3.75 15.44 -8.68
N SER A 127 -4.82 15.26 -9.44
CA SER A 127 -5.17 16.14 -10.54
C SER A 127 -6.06 17.26 -10.02
N THR A 128 -5.60 18.49 -10.16
CA THR A 128 -6.45 19.66 -9.91
C THR A 128 -7.43 19.87 -11.04
N PHE A 129 -8.65 20.28 -10.70
CA PHE A 129 -9.50 20.95 -11.67
C PHE A 129 -8.76 22.18 -12.19
N ASN A 130 -8.61 22.28 -13.52
CA ASN A 130 -8.13 23.51 -14.15
C ASN A 130 -9.24 24.56 -14.15
N LEU A 131 -9.75 24.88 -12.97
CA LEU A 131 -10.88 25.79 -12.74
C LEU A 131 -10.39 26.93 -11.86
N SER A 132 -10.69 28.15 -12.28
CA SER A 132 -10.51 29.36 -11.48
C SER A 132 -11.84 30.05 -11.28
N GLY A 133 -12.08 30.59 -10.08
CA GLY A 133 -13.30 31.34 -9.76
C GLY A 133 -14.34 30.53 -8.98
N GLU A 134 -15.58 31.03 -8.97
CA GLU A 134 -16.70 30.46 -8.24
C GLU A 134 -17.61 29.65 -9.17
N TYR A 135 -17.96 28.43 -8.75
CA TYR A 135 -18.87 27.56 -9.49
C TYR A 135 -20.03 27.10 -8.62
N PRO A 136 -21.25 27.01 -9.19
CA PRO A 136 -22.40 26.45 -8.48
C PRO A 136 -22.24 24.93 -8.34
N ILE A 137 -22.60 24.40 -7.16
CA ILE A 137 -22.70 22.96 -6.96
C ILE A 137 -24.11 22.48 -7.30
N TYR A 138 -24.19 21.41 -8.06
CA TYR A 138 -25.42 20.63 -8.22
C TYR A 138 -25.36 19.38 -7.35
N ILE A 139 -26.37 19.17 -6.50
CA ILE A 139 -26.50 18.00 -5.65
C ILE A 139 -27.56 17.09 -6.28
N THR A 140 -27.20 15.84 -6.55
CA THR A 140 -28.08 14.86 -7.21
C THR A 140 -29.07 14.19 -6.26
N ALA A 141 -28.73 14.12 -4.96
CA ALA A 141 -29.56 13.49 -3.94
C ALA A 141 -29.96 14.44 -2.79
N ASN A 142 -31.21 14.32 -2.33
CA ASN A 142 -31.74 15.12 -1.21
C ASN A 142 -31.21 14.72 0.18
N SER A 143 -30.48 13.60 0.29
CA SER A 143 -29.82 13.18 1.52
C SER A 143 -28.47 12.54 1.25
N THR A 144 -27.54 12.74 2.18
CA THR A 144 -26.24 12.06 2.20
C THR A 144 -26.35 10.56 2.47
N ASP A 145 -27.55 10.07 2.80
CA ASP A 145 -27.82 8.66 3.11
C ASP A 145 -28.24 7.83 1.89
N VAL A 146 -28.47 8.47 0.73
CA VAL A 146 -28.77 7.78 -0.52
C VAL A 146 -27.52 7.05 -1.01
N THR A 147 -27.51 5.73 -0.95
CA THR A 147 -26.34 4.89 -1.29
C THR A 147 -26.23 4.60 -2.79
N ASN A 148 -27.33 4.71 -3.54
CA ASN A 148 -27.39 4.50 -4.98
C ASN A 148 -27.42 5.82 -5.79
N ASP A 149 -26.90 6.92 -5.23
CA ASP A 149 -26.90 8.25 -5.84
C ASP A 149 -26.24 8.26 -7.24
N ALA A 150 -26.98 8.69 -8.28
CA ALA A 150 -26.56 8.67 -9.69
C ALA A 150 -26.15 7.28 -10.25
N CYS A 151 -26.56 6.18 -9.63
CA CYS A 151 -26.33 4.84 -10.20
C CYS A 151 -27.19 4.58 -11.44
N ASP A 152 -28.41 5.12 -11.46
CA ASP A 152 -29.32 5.06 -12.60
C ASP A 152 -29.33 6.40 -13.34
N GLU A 153 -29.97 6.43 -14.52
CA GLU A 153 -30.16 7.65 -15.28
C GLU A 153 -30.77 8.76 -14.42
N LEU A 154 -30.17 9.96 -14.50
CA LEU A 154 -30.66 11.13 -13.79
C LEU A 154 -32.07 11.51 -14.26
N PRO A 155 -32.94 11.99 -13.34
CA PRO A 155 -34.30 12.36 -13.69
C PRO A 155 -34.39 13.28 -14.92
N LYS A 156 -35.47 13.14 -15.71
CA LYS A 156 -35.64 13.93 -16.95
C LYS A 156 -35.63 15.44 -16.71
N HIS A 157 -36.04 15.88 -15.53
CA HIS A 157 -36.05 17.29 -15.11
C HIS A 157 -34.69 17.82 -14.62
N THR A 158 -33.64 16.99 -14.59
CA THR A 158 -32.29 17.43 -14.26
C THR A 158 -31.81 18.44 -15.31
N PRO A 159 -31.37 19.65 -14.89
CA PRO A 159 -30.90 20.69 -15.80
C PRO A 159 -29.60 20.29 -16.49
N ASN A 160 -29.18 21.06 -17.50
CA ASN A 160 -27.86 20.90 -18.11
C ASN A 160 -26.76 21.22 -17.08
N LEU A 161 -25.87 20.25 -16.85
CA LEU A 161 -24.84 20.29 -15.81
C LEU A 161 -23.49 20.87 -16.30
N THR A 162 -23.43 21.40 -17.53
CA THR A 162 -22.16 21.90 -18.14
C THR A 162 -21.46 22.97 -17.30
N ASN A 163 -22.21 23.83 -16.61
CA ASN A 163 -21.68 24.92 -15.79
C ASN A 163 -21.68 24.62 -14.28
N TYR A 164 -21.99 23.37 -13.90
CA TYR A 164 -22.08 22.95 -12.51
C TYR A 164 -20.93 22.01 -12.15
N ILE A 165 -20.51 22.07 -10.89
CA ILE A 165 -19.72 21.01 -10.27
C ILE A 165 -20.70 20.09 -9.57
N VAL A 166 -20.73 18.82 -9.96
CA VAL A 166 -21.74 17.89 -9.47
C VAL A 166 -21.20 17.15 -8.25
N LEU A 167 -21.91 17.21 -7.13
CA LEU A 167 -21.54 16.53 -5.89
C LEU A 167 -22.36 15.25 -5.73
N VAL A 168 -21.68 14.09 -5.75
CA VAL A 168 -22.31 12.77 -5.74
C VAL A 168 -21.71 11.90 -4.64
N ARG A 169 -22.55 11.10 -3.96
CA ARG A 169 -22.06 10.17 -2.94
C ARG A 169 -21.32 8.99 -3.57
N ARG A 170 -20.15 8.66 -3.01
CA ARG A 170 -19.51 7.36 -3.23
C ARG A 170 -20.41 6.28 -2.61
N GLY A 171 -21.04 5.52 -3.50
CA GLY A 171 -22.17 4.65 -3.22
C GLY A 171 -21.88 3.19 -3.53
N THR A 172 -22.94 2.43 -3.83
CA THR A 172 -22.88 0.98 -4.10
C THR A 172 -22.51 0.60 -5.53
N CYS A 173 -22.75 1.47 -6.51
CA CYS A 173 -22.39 1.23 -7.91
C CYS A 173 -21.00 1.80 -8.26
N LEU A 174 -20.48 1.41 -9.43
CA LEU A 174 -19.18 1.85 -9.93
C LEU A 174 -19.16 3.36 -10.14
N ILE A 175 -17.98 3.95 -9.94
CA ILE A 175 -17.76 5.38 -10.18
C ILE A 175 -17.96 5.73 -11.65
N GLU A 176 -17.64 4.80 -12.54
CA GLU A 176 -17.82 4.94 -13.99
C GLU A 176 -19.29 5.09 -14.38
N ASP A 177 -20.18 4.21 -13.90
CA ASP A 177 -21.63 4.31 -14.16
C ASP A 177 -22.17 5.68 -13.75
N LYS A 178 -21.79 6.15 -12.55
CA LYS A 178 -22.15 7.48 -12.06
C LYS A 178 -21.63 8.58 -12.97
N ALA A 179 -20.35 8.53 -13.34
CA ALA A 179 -19.74 9.52 -14.21
C ALA A 179 -20.42 9.57 -15.58
N ASN A 180 -20.76 8.42 -16.17
CA ASN A 180 -21.45 8.31 -17.45
C ASN A 180 -22.87 8.91 -17.39
N ASN A 181 -23.63 8.61 -16.34
CA ASN A 181 -24.97 9.17 -16.16
C ASN A 181 -24.94 10.70 -15.99
N LEU A 182 -23.95 11.23 -15.28
CA LEU A 182 -23.76 12.68 -15.11
C LEU A 182 -23.28 13.35 -16.41
N ALA A 183 -22.36 12.70 -17.12
CA ALA A 183 -21.83 13.17 -18.40
C ALA A 183 -22.95 13.24 -19.46
N ALA A 184 -23.92 12.31 -19.42
CA ALA A 184 -25.11 12.35 -20.28
C ALA A 184 -25.97 13.61 -20.08
N LYS A 185 -25.86 14.29 -18.92
CA LYS A 185 -26.48 15.61 -18.65
C LYS A 185 -25.51 16.78 -18.83
N GLY A 186 -24.33 16.54 -19.39
CA GLY A 186 -23.31 17.55 -19.70
C GLY A 186 -22.33 17.84 -18.57
N ALA A 187 -22.32 17.05 -17.47
CA ALA A 187 -21.39 17.29 -16.38
C ALA A 187 -19.93 17.09 -16.82
N LYS A 188 -19.08 18.08 -16.53
CA LYS A 188 -17.63 18.02 -16.81
C LYS A 188 -16.80 17.77 -15.55
N HIS A 189 -17.33 18.11 -14.38
CA HIS A 189 -16.63 18.07 -13.12
C HIS A 189 -17.51 17.43 -12.05
N VAL A 190 -17.03 16.35 -11.45
CA VAL A 190 -17.75 15.57 -10.43
C VAL A 190 -16.89 15.44 -9.19
N LEU A 191 -17.47 15.75 -8.03
CA LEU A 191 -16.89 15.56 -6.71
C LEU A 191 -17.57 14.37 -6.04
N PHE A 192 -16.79 13.34 -5.71
CA PHE A 192 -17.27 12.21 -4.93
C PHE A 192 -16.98 12.42 -3.45
N TYR A 193 -18.00 12.31 -2.60
CA TYR A 193 -17.83 12.37 -1.15
C TYR A 193 -18.18 11.04 -0.49
N MET A 194 -17.51 10.74 0.63
CA MET A 194 -17.90 9.64 1.51
C MET A 194 -18.82 10.16 2.61
N ALA A 195 -19.75 9.33 3.08
CA ALA A 195 -20.81 9.78 3.98
C ALA A 195 -20.26 10.32 5.32
N LYS A 196 -20.43 11.62 5.56
CA LYS A 196 -20.64 12.23 6.87
C LYS A 196 -21.58 13.43 6.75
N LYS A 197 -22.39 13.63 7.79
CA LYS A 197 -23.48 14.61 7.90
C LYS A 197 -23.01 16.06 7.67
N ASP A 198 -23.37 16.66 6.55
CA ASP A 198 -23.83 18.05 6.53
C ASP A 198 -24.67 18.29 5.27
N LYS A 199 -25.86 18.86 5.42
CA LYS A 199 -26.80 19.14 4.32
C LYS A 199 -26.79 20.64 4.05
N ALA A 200 -26.24 21.08 2.92
CA ALA A 200 -26.58 22.39 2.34
C ALA A 200 -26.08 22.51 0.90
N GLY A 201 -26.86 23.22 0.06
CA GLY A 201 -26.37 23.78 -1.20
C GLY A 201 -25.45 24.96 -0.92
N PHE A 202 -24.20 24.87 -1.37
CA PHE A 202 -23.20 25.92 -1.25
C PHE A 202 -22.42 26.05 -2.57
N LYS A 203 -21.84 27.22 -2.82
CA LYS A 203 -20.93 27.43 -3.96
C LYS A 203 -19.52 27.09 -3.55
N VAL A 204 -18.65 26.77 -4.51
CA VAL A 204 -17.23 26.50 -4.24
C VAL A 204 -16.32 27.39 -5.05
N SER A 205 -15.24 27.84 -4.43
CA SER A 205 -14.17 28.64 -5.01
C SER A 205 -12.86 27.87 -4.95
N PHE A 206 -12.16 27.78 -6.08
CA PHE A 206 -10.86 27.12 -6.16
C PHE A 206 -9.74 28.16 -6.16
N PRO A 207 -8.71 28.01 -5.30
CA PRO A 207 -7.57 28.91 -5.30
C PRO A 207 -6.72 28.70 -6.57
N PRO A 208 -5.96 29.72 -7.00
CA PRO A 208 -5.08 29.63 -8.16
C PRO A 208 -3.84 28.71 -7.92
N THR A 209 -3.54 28.38 -6.67
CA THR A 209 -2.47 27.45 -6.31
C THR A 209 -2.96 26.01 -6.40
N LYS A 210 -2.27 25.19 -7.21
CA LYS A 210 -2.72 23.86 -7.61
C LYS A 210 -2.67 22.84 -6.47
N HIS A 211 -1.58 22.78 -5.69
CA HIS A 211 -1.41 21.72 -4.68
C HIS A 211 -0.85 22.23 -3.36
N PHE A 212 -1.27 21.57 -2.27
CA PHE A 212 -0.69 21.73 -0.95
C PHE A 212 -0.34 20.36 -0.36
N TYR A 213 0.73 20.34 0.45
CA TYR A 213 1.08 19.18 1.27
C TYR A 213 0.35 19.30 2.60
N ARG A 214 -0.36 18.24 2.97
CA ARG A 214 -1.00 18.14 4.29
C ARG A 214 -0.46 16.91 5.00
N ASN A 215 -0.08 17.07 6.26
CA ASN A 215 0.32 15.94 7.10
C ASN A 215 -0.84 14.94 7.23
N SER A 216 -0.54 13.66 6.99
CA SER A 216 -1.48 12.57 7.18
C SER A 216 -1.57 12.22 8.67
N PRO A 217 -2.77 12.18 9.27
CA PRO A 217 -2.93 11.70 10.65
C PRO A 217 -2.45 10.27 10.86
N GLU A 218 -2.46 9.47 9.80
CA GLU A 218 -2.06 8.07 9.79
C GLU A 218 -0.62 7.89 9.28
N GLY A 219 0.11 8.99 9.02
CA GLY A 219 1.47 8.94 8.50
C GLY A 219 2.42 8.10 9.35
N GLY A 220 3.12 7.16 8.71
CA GLY A 220 4.06 6.25 9.38
C GLY A 220 3.41 5.02 10.03
N PHE A 221 2.07 4.91 10.06
CA PHE A 221 1.40 3.69 10.47
C PHE A 221 1.34 2.66 9.33
N PRO A 222 1.33 1.34 9.63
CA PRO A 222 1.05 0.31 8.63
C PRO A 222 -0.31 0.56 7.98
N SER A 223 -0.35 0.46 6.65
CA SER A 223 -1.61 0.57 5.90
C SER A 223 -2.55 -0.55 6.30
N ASN A 224 -3.83 -0.23 6.43
CA ASN A 224 -4.84 -1.20 6.89
C ASN A 224 -5.01 -2.42 5.95
N PHE A 225 -4.56 -2.31 4.70
CA PHE A 225 -4.59 -3.37 3.70
C PHE A 225 -3.33 -4.26 3.68
N SER A 226 -2.25 -3.85 4.36
CA SER A 226 -0.99 -4.61 4.38
C SER A 226 -1.04 -5.69 5.45
N HIS A 227 -0.73 -6.94 5.11
CA HIS A 227 -0.80 -8.06 6.05
C HIS A 227 0.29 -9.12 5.84
N GLY A 228 0.27 -10.09 6.74
CA GLY A 228 1.17 -11.23 6.91
C GLY A 228 0.84 -11.89 8.26
N PRO A 229 1.41 -13.06 8.58
CA PRO A 229 2.54 -13.73 7.92
C PRO A 229 2.16 -14.83 6.92
N SER A 230 3.17 -15.47 6.32
CA SER A 230 3.00 -16.63 5.44
C SER A 230 2.46 -17.88 6.16
N TYR A 231 1.98 -18.88 5.40
CA TYR A 231 1.38 -20.11 5.97
C TYR A 231 2.38 -20.95 6.76
N ASP A 232 3.64 -20.99 6.33
CA ASP A 232 4.62 -21.88 6.93
C ASP A 232 5.34 -21.28 8.13
N LEU A 233 5.31 -19.95 8.31
CA LEU A 233 6.11 -19.22 9.32
C LEU A 233 7.59 -19.64 9.33
N ARG A 234 8.08 -20.25 8.25
CA ARG A 234 9.37 -20.91 8.22
C ARG A 234 10.40 -19.92 7.67
N ARG A 235 11.37 -19.61 8.52
CA ARG A 235 12.63 -18.87 8.23
C ARG A 235 12.54 -17.40 7.81
N SER A 236 11.39 -16.86 7.41
CA SER A 236 11.26 -15.42 7.16
C SER A 236 9.92 -14.89 7.63
N LEU A 237 9.94 -13.84 8.46
CA LEU A 237 8.75 -13.06 8.78
C LEU A 237 8.41 -12.21 7.56
N GLN A 238 7.19 -12.37 7.08
CA GLN A 238 6.69 -11.74 5.87
C GLN A 238 5.57 -10.76 6.27
N PRO A 239 5.51 -9.54 5.71
CA PRO A 239 6.52 -8.95 4.84
C PRO A 239 7.84 -8.65 5.56
N MET A 240 8.96 -8.68 4.83
CA MET A 240 10.30 -8.51 5.41
C MET A 240 10.57 -7.08 5.87
N LEU A 241 9.98 -6.12 5.18
CA LEU A 241 10.07 -4.69 5.47
C LEU A 241 8.83 -3.98 4.93
N ALA A 242 8.69 -2.69 5.21
CA ALA A 242 7.63 -1.86 4.62
C ALA A 242 8.19 -0.64 3.90
N GLY A 243 7.52 -0.23 2.83
CA GLY A 243 7.75 1.03 2.11
C GLY A 243 6.49 1.89 2.11
N VAL A 244 6.60 3.16 1.71
CA VAL A 244 5.43 4.05 1.63
C VAL A 244 4.54 3.58 0.48
N GLY A 245 3.40 2.98 0.77
CA GLY A 245 2.51 2.42 -0.25
C GLY A 245 1.21 3.17 -0.43
N SER A 246 0.81 4.04 0.51
CA SER A 246 -0.42 4.84 0.39
C SER A 246 -0.17 6.27 -0.05
N ASN A 247 -1.10 6.80 -0.85
CA ASN A 247 -1.09 8.16 -1.37
C ASN A 247 0.18 8.49 -2.19
N VAL A 248 0.76 7.50 -2.86
CA VAL A 248 1.98 7.64 -3.66
C VAL A 248 1.63 8.25 -5.00
N VAL A 249 2.26 9.37 -5.34
CA VAL A 249 2.06 10.07 -6.61
C VAL A 249 3.08 9.58 -7.62
N SER A 250 2.60 9.04 -8.74
CA SER A 250 3.44 8.52 -9.82
C SER A 250 2.95 8.99 -11.19
N ASN A 251 3.76 8.74 -12.21
CA ASN A 251 3.39 8.90 -13.61
C ASN A 251 2.25 7.97 -14.00
N PHE A 252 1.28 8.49 -14.76
CA PHE A 252 0.14 7.75 -15.27
C PHE A 252 -0.02 7.97 -16.77
N PRO A 253 -0.40 6.92 -17.53
CA PRO A 253 -0.75 7.08 -18.93
C PRO A 253 -2.09 7.81 -19.03
N MET A 254 -2.03 9.14 -19.05
CA MET A 254 -3.13 10.04 -19.36
C MET A 254 -2.71 10.91 -20.55
N ASN A 255 -3.69 11.39 -21.32
CA ASN A 255 -3.45 12.45 -22.30
C ASN A 255 -2.74 13.60 -21.56
N ASP A 256 -1.54 13.97 -22.01
CA ASP A 256 -0.66 15.03 -21.44
C ASP A 256 0.27 14.68 -20.26
N ALA A 257 0.78 13.43 -20.15
CA ALA A 257 1.78 13.05 -19.15
C ALA A 257 1.31 13.32 -17.70
N GLY A 258 0.10 12.84 -17.41
CA GLY A 258 -0.56 13.02 -16.12
C GLY A 258 0.14 12.33 -14.95
N HIS A 259 -0.14 12.83 -13.74
CA HIS A 259 0.27 12.23 -12.49
C HIS A 259 -0.95 11.78 -11.70
N GLY A 260 -0.91 10.56 -11.18
CA GLY A 260 -1.98 9.96 -10.37
C GLY A 260 -1.47 9.57 -8.99
N SER A 261 -2.35 9.57 -7.98
CA SER A 261 -2.05 8.93 -6.70
C SER A 261 -2.72 7.57 -6.62
N LEU A 262 -1.95 6.57 -6.20
CA LEU A 262 -2.46 5.26 -5.83
C LEU A 262 -2.09 4.91 -4.40
N ARG A 263 -2.72 3.83 -3.93
CA ARG A 263 -2.36 3.12 -2.71
C ARG A 263 -2.20 1.63 -2.99
N GLY A 264 -1.30 0.97 -2.28
CA GLY A 264 -1.10 -0.48 -2.32
C GLY A 264 0.33 -0.87 -1.98
N THR A 265 0.55 -2.12 -1.61
CA THR A 265 1.90 -2.70 -1.47
C THR A 265 2.69 -2.65 -2.79
N SER A 266 1.98 -2.64 -3.92
CA SER A 266 2.52 -2.39 -5.27
C SER A 266 3.20 -1.04 -5.43
N MET A 267 2.78 -0.01 -4.68
CA MET A 267 3.44 1.30 -4.70
C MET A 267 4.65 1.33 -3.75
N ALA A 268 4.64 0.52 -2.70
CA ALA A 268 5.73 0.41 -1.73
C ALA A 268 6.94 -0.38 -2.27
N ALA A 269 6.70 -1.51 -2.93
CA ALA A 269 7.75 -2.40 -3.47
C ALA A 269 8.83 -1.70 -4.30
N PRO A 270 8.51 -0.85 -5.30
CA PRO A 270 9.52 -0.19 -6.12
C PRO A 270 10.33 0.90 -5.38
N GLN A 271 9.98 1.26 -4.15
CA GLN A 271 10.69 2.29 -3.38
C GLN A 271 11.82 1.70 -2.53
N VAL A 272 11.65 0.46 -2.09
CA VAL A 272 12.47 -0.17 -1.03
C VAL A 272 13.90 -0.46 -1.43
N TRP A 273 14.18 -0.63 -2.72
CA TRP A 273 15.50 -1.09 -3.15
C TRP A 273 16.63 -0.10 -2.79
N TYR A 274 16.30 1.16 -2.51
CA TYR A 274 17.23 2.19 -2.03
C TYR A 274 17.09 2.46 -0.52
N SER A 275 16.03 1.95 0.12
CA SER A 275 15.63 2.26 1.50
C SER A 275 16.31 1.40 2.57
N LEU A 276 17.44 0.75 2.29
CA LEU A 276 18.21 0.02 3.30
C LEU A 276 18.84 0.95 4.37
N ARG A 277 18.40 2.22 4.46
CA ARG A 277 18.65 3.15 5.56
C ARG A 277 17.42 4.01 5.84
N GLN A 278 16.79 3.83 7.02
CA GLN A 278 16.41 4.91 7.96
C GLN A 278 15.53 4.40 9.13
N ASP A 279 16.09 4.48 10.34
CA ASP A 279 15.62 5.21 11.53
C ASP A 279 14.09 5.36 11.73
N LEU A 280 13.35 4.26 11.77
CA LEU A 280 11.99 4.28 12.32
C LEU A 280 12.06 4.18 13.84
N ASN A 281 11.46 5.16 14.54
CA ASN A 281 11.21 5.09 15.98
C ASN A 281 9.84 4.45 16.23
N PRO A 282 9.79 3.18 16.65
CA PRO A 282 8.53 2.46 16.87
C PRO A 282 7.75 2.96 18.09
N ILE A 283 6.43 2.90 17.99
CA ILE A 283 5.48 3.28 19.05
C ILE A 283 5.31 2.08 20.01
N SER A 284 5.47 2.31 21.32
CA SER A 284 5.38 1.26 22.36
C SER A 284 3.94 0.97 22.82
N SER A 285 3.59 -0.31 22.95
CA SER A 285 2.38 -0.80 23.64
C SER A 285 2.73 -1.36 25.03
N ASN A 286 1.84 -1.21 26.00
CA ASN A 286 2.01 -1.70 27.38
C ASN A 286 1.72 -3.20 27.56
N GLN A 287 1.39 -3.92 26.48
CA GLN A 287 1.20 -5.37 26.46
C GLN A 287 2.23 -6.00 25.53
N SER A 288 3.45 -6.18 26.01
CA SER A 288 4.57 -6.73 25.23
C SER A 288 5.07 -8.04 25.83
N ALA A 289 5.65 -8.90 24.97
CA ALA A 289 6.38 -10.07 25.44
C ALA A 289 7.66 -9.62 26.16
N THR A 290 8.02 -10.31 27.25
CA THR A 290 9.28 -10.03 27.95
C THR A 290 10.42 -10.70 27.20
N VAL A 291 11.46 -9.94 26.85
CA VAL A 291 12.63 -10.44 26.11
C VAL A 291 13.85 -10.44 27.02
N GLN A 292 14.54 -11.57 27.14
CA GLN A 292 15.83 -11.69 27.82
C GLN A 292 16.93 -11.85 26.77
N ILE A 293 17.92 -10.96 26.78
CA ILE A 293 19.01 -10.90 25.80
C ILE A 293 20.34 -11.08 26.53
N ASN A 294 21.18 -12.04 26.09
CA ASN A 294 22.50 -12.26 26.64
C ASN A 294 23.54 -12.63 25.55
N PRO A 295 24.66 -11.89 25.42
CA PRO A 295 25.00 -10.67 26.16
C PRO A 295 24.22 -9.44 25.67
N GLN A 296 23.95 -8.48 26.56
CA GLN A 296 23.30 -7.21 26.20
C GLN A 296 24.24 -6.23 25.48
N LYS A 297 25.56 -6.39 25.66
CA LYS A 297 26.60 -5.61 24.98
C LYS A 297 27.68 -6.54 24.48
N PHE A 298 28.14 -6.33 23.26
CA PHE A 298 29.19 -7.13 22.64
C PHE A 298 29.95 -6.29 21.62
N SER A 299 31.10 -6.80 21.16
CA SER A 299 31.91 -6.18 20.10
C SER A 299 32.19 -7.24 19.04
N VAL A 300 31.96 -6.91 17.77
CA VAL A 300 32.21 -7.80 16.64
C VAL A 300 33.35 -7.21 15.82
N LYS A 301 34.43 -7.98 15.66
CA LYS A 301 35.56 -7.59 14.81
C LYS A 301 35.18 -7.72 13.33
N PRO A 302 35.81 -6.96 12.41
CA PRO A 302 35.64 -7.15 10.98
C PRO A 302 35.81 -8.63 10.56
N GLY A 303 34.88 -9.14 9.76
CA GLY A 303 34.88 -10.54 9.30
C GLY A 303 34.55 -11.59 10.36
N SER A 304 34.20 -11.20 11.59
CA SER A 304 33.82 -12.12 12.68
C SER A 304 32.31 -12.12 12.91
N SER A 305 31.81 -13.10 13.68
CA SER A 305 30.42 -13.17 14.10
C SER A 305 30.32 -13.43 15.60
N GLN A 306 29.29 -12.90 16.25
CA GLN A 306 28.99 -13.12 17.68
C GLN A 306 27.59 -13.69 17.82
N VAL A 307 27.44 -14.75 18.61
CA VAL A 307 26.12 -15.30 18.94
C VAL A 307 25.55 -14.55 20.13
N VAL A 308 24.32 -14.04 19.98
CA VAL A 308 23.52 -13.45 21.05
C VAL A 308 22.31 -14.35 21.30
N LYS A 309 22.14 -14.80 22.54
CA LYS A 309 20.98 -15.62 22.92
C LYS A 309 19.82 -14.71 23.32
N VAL A 310 18.67 -14.95 22.72
CA VAL A 310 17.43 -14.20 22.98
C VAL A 310 16.34 -15.19 23.39
N SER A 311 15.74 -14.95 24.56
CA SER A 311 14.61 -15.74 25.07
C SER A 311 13.37 -14.87 25.18
N PHE A 312 12.28 -15.32 24.56
CA PHE A 312 10.98 -14.64 24.59
C PHE A 312 10.05 -15.33 25.58
N LEU A 313 9.47 -14.55 26.49
CA LEU A 313 8.44 -14.99 27.42
C LEU A 313 7.10 -14.39 26.99
N SER A 314 6.11 -15.24 26.72
CA SER A 314 4.78 -14.80 26.33
C SER A 314 4.13 -13.94 27.43
N PRO A 315 3.32 -12.93 27.06
CA PRO A 315 2.50 -12.18 28.03
C PRO A 315 1.64 -13.11 28.91
N ASN A 316 1.42 -12.73 30.17
CA ASN A 316 0.53 -13.45 31.07
C ASN A 316 -0.93 -13.40 30.58
N LYS A 317 -1.69 -14.50 30.74
CA LYS A 317 -3.13 -14.63 30.40
C LYS A 317 -3.48 -14.73 28.91
N LEU A 318 -2.63 -15.33 28.09
CA LEU A 318 -2.98 -15.65 26.70
C LEU A 318 -3.57 -17.06 26.60
N GLU A 319 -4.70 -17.20 25.91
CA GLU A 319 -5.39 -18.47 25.66
C GLU A 319 -4.86 -19.15 24.39
N PRO A 320 -4.25 -20.35 24.48
CA PRO A 320 -3.65 -21.03 23.32
C PRO A 320 -4.65 -21.40 22.20
N ARG A 321 -5.94 -21.52 22.51
CA ARG A 321 -7.00 -21.78 21.53
C ARG A 321 -7.25 -20.60 20.60
N CYS A 322 -6.91 -19.40 21.03
CA CYS A 322 -7.13 -18.17 20.27
C CYS A 322 -5.98 -17.85 19.32
N LEU A 323 -4.95 -18.71 19.23
CA LEU A 323 -3.71 -18.45 18.47
C LEU A 323 -3.16 -17.05 18.73
N ALA A 324 -3.05 -16.68 20.01
CA ALA A 324 -2.65 -15.34 20.39
C ALA A 324 -1.27 -15.01 19.81
N VAL A 325 -1.23 -13.95 19.01
CA VAL A 325 -0.02 -13.44 18.38
C VAL A 325 0.66 -12.47 19.34
N TYR A 326 1.96 -12.62 19.54
CA TYR A 326 2.80 -11.63 20.21
C TYR A 326 4.00 -11.31 19.33
N SER A 327 4.31 -10.03 19.20
CA SER A 327 5.38 -9.55 18.33
C SER A 327 6.04 -8.32 18.93
N GLY A 328 7.18 -7.93 18.35
CA GLY A 328 7.91 -6.74 18.72
C GLY A 328 9.19 -6.62 17.91
N PHE A 329 10.14 -5.83 18.40
CA PHE A 329 11.46 -5.67 17.79
C PHE A 329 12.53 -5.54 18.88
N ILE A 330 13.76 -5.91 18.54
CA ILE A 330 14.95 -5.71 19.36
C ILE A 330 15.77 -4.60 18.70
N VAL A 331 16.03 -3.53 19.44
CA VAL A 331 16.87 -2.42 18.98
C VAL A 331 18.31 -2.69 19.38
N MET A 332 19.21 -2.74 18.42
CA MET A 332 20.66 -2.81 18.63
C MET A 332 21.25 -1.46 18.22
N THR A 333 21.72 -0.69 19.20
CA THR A 333 22.40 0.59 18.97
C THR A 333 23.91 0.40 18.97
N ALA A 334 24.59 0.85 17.93
CA ALA A 334 26.06 0.89 17.91
C ALA A 334 26.58 2.21 18.50
N ASN A 335 27.87 2.22 18.84
CA ASN A 335 28.57 3.46 19.23
C ASN A 335 28.94 4.35 18.02
N ALA A 336 28.60 3.91 16.80
CA ALA A 336 28.74 4.70 15.59
C ALA A 336 27.52 5.62 15.41
N GLU A 337 27.76 6.82 14.90
CA GLU A 337 26.70 7.80 14.68
C GLU A 337 25.66 7.27 13.68
N CYS A 338 24.37 7.38 14.04
CA CYS A 338 23.23 6.94 13.24
C CYS A 338 23.18 5.44 12.88
N GLU A 339 23.89 4.57 13.59
CA GLU A 339 23.80 3.12 13.38
C GLU A 339 22.93 2.46 14.45
N SER A 340 21.68 2.19 14.08
CA SER A 340 20.76 1.36 14.84
C SER A 340 20.14 0.29 13.96
N HIS A 341 20.05 -0.94 14.48
CA HIS A 341 19.49 -2.09 13.78
C HIS A 341 18.28 -2.59 14.55
N ASN A 342 17.14 -2.72 13.86
CA ASN A 342 15.90 -3.22 14.45
C ASN A 342 15.64 -4.65 13.96
N LEU A 343 15.64 -5.62 14.87
CA LEU A 343 15.33 -7.02 14.56
C LEU A 343 13.89 -7.34 14.99
N PRO A 344 12.92 -7.46 14.07
CA PRO A 344 11.56 -7.83 14.42
C PRO A 344 11.49 -9.29 14.88
N TYR A 345 10.57 -9.58 15.79
CA TYR A 345 10.23 -10.94 16.21
C TYR A 345 8.71 -11.11 16.26
N TYR A 346 8.28 -12.35 16.06
CA TYR A 346 6.88 -12.74 16.04
C TYR A 346 6.75 -14.16 16.61
N GLY A 347 5.77 -14.37 17.46
CA GLY A 347 5.44 -15.65 18.06
C GLY A 347 3.94 -15.85 18.11
N ILE A 348 3.52 -17.11 18.02
CA ILE A 348 2.13 -17.52 18.19
C ILE A 348 2.07 -18.46 19.39
N LEU A 349 1.22 -18.15 20.36
CA LEU A 349 0.90 -19.07 21.44
C LEU A 349 -0.18 -20.05 20.97
N GLY A 350 0.22 -21.26 20.57
CA GLY A 350 -0.70 -22.31 20.16
C GLY A 350 -0.04 -23.45 19.39
N LEU A 351 -0.83 -24.48 19.06
CA LEU A 351 -0.41 -25.66 18.29
C LEU A 351 -0.89 -25.53 16.84
N LEU A 352 -0.07 -24.93 15.98
CA LEU A 352 -0.42 -24.73 14.56
C LEU A 352 -0.63 -26.04 13.78
N LYS A 353 0.09 -27.11 14.14
CA LYS A 353 -0.05 -28.43 13.51
C LYS A 353 -1.36 -29.17 13.87
N GLY A 354 -2.08 -28.71 14.90
CA GLY A 354 -3.30 -29.36 15.38
C GLY A 354 -4.60 -28.67 14.94
N GLN A 355 -4.50 -27.62 14.12
CA GLN A 355 -5.67 -26.93 13.58
C GLN A 355 -6.04 -27.56 12.24
N VAL A 356 -6.88 -28.61 12.31
CA VAL A 356 -7.55 -29.23 11.16
C VAL A 356 -9.05 -29.01 11.31
#